data_AF-A0A535HPD6-F1
#
_entry.id   AF-A0A535HPD6-F1
#
_cell.length_a   1.000
_cell.length_b   1.000
_cell.length_c   1.000
_cell.angle_alpha   90.00
_cell.angle_beta   90.00
_cell.angle_gamma   90.00
#
_symmetry.space_group_name_H-M   'P 1'
#
loop_
_entity.id
_entity.type
_entity.pdbx_description
1 polymer ?
#
loop_
_entity_poly.entity_id
_entity_poly.type
_entity_poly.pdbx_seq_one_letter_code
_entity_poly.pdbx_strand_id
1 'polypeptide(L)'
;MTPQAVAAALRRHGLQPEIEEDLERGRLRRDAAAEPPPSHPVGLRCAVSAEQLPAVLRTARDELGFSLLSSLTATDEGDHLRLLYHLVRPGDPELPGFLLLVLRAVRGDHPDGPLVPSAVAVYPGSNLQEREVFDLMGVRFRGHPQLTRVLTWPGFRGHPLRKDYEQIDEEIPWRLAGLRGPDGALLGEEEARAADQDAAAWEVIAGDATLAAQPGPAEDQP
;
A
#
# COMPACT_ATOMS: atom_id res chain seq x y z
N MET A 1 -25.58 -14.63 6.71
CA MET A 1 -25.16 -14.96 5.35
C MET A 1 -24.00 -15.92 5.47
N THR A 2 -24.25 -17.19 5.13
CA THR A 2 -23.22 -18.22 5.16
C THR A 2 -22.24 -18.02 4.00
N PRO A 3 -21.00 -18.51 4.11
CA PRO A 3 -20.06 -18.60 2.98
C PRO A 3 -20.70 -19.15 1.70
N GLN A 4 -21.56 -20.16 1.85
CA GLN A 4 -22.30 -20.80 0.76
C GLN A 4 -23.31 -19.88 0.06
N ALA A 5 -23.97 -18.97 0.79
CA ALA A 5 -24.91 -18.01 0.21
C ALA A 5 -24.19 -16.96 -0.65
N VAL A 6 -23.02 -16.49 -0.18
CA VAL A 6 -22.14 -15.61 -0.97
C VAL A 6 -21.61 -16.36 -2.19
N ALA A 7 -21.16 -17.61 -2.01
CA ALA A 7 -20.74 -18.48 -3.12
C ALA A 7 -21.82 -18.62 -4.19
N ALA A 8 -23.04 -18.92 -3.77
CA ALA A 8 -24.17 -19.11 -4.66
C ALA A 8 -24.49 -17.82 -5.42
N ALA A 9 -24.54 -16.67 -4.73
CA ALA A 9 -24.78 -15.38 -5.35
C ALA A 9 -23.70 -15.05 -6.39
N LEU A 10 -22.42 -15.21 -6.05
CA LEU A 10 -21.30 -14.97 -6.97
C LEU A 10 -21.33 -15.93 -8.17
N ARG A 11 -21.62 -17.22 -7.94
CA ARG A 11 -21.74 -18.23 -9.02
C ARG A 11 -22.85 -17.93 -10.01
N ARG A 12 -23.97 -17.31 -9.60
CA ARG A 12 -25.02 -16.86 -10.53
C ARG A 12 -24.50 -15.85 -11.57
N HIS A 13 -23.42 -15.14 -11.27
CA HIS A 13 -22.78 -14.19 -12.17
C HIS A 13 -21.57 -14.79 -12.93
N GLY A 14 -21.44 -16.13 -12.97
CA GLY A 14 -20.36 -16.81 -13.68
C GLY A 14 -18.99 -16.70 -13.00
N LEU A 15 -18.98 -16.32 -11.72
CA LEU A 15 -17.77 -16.25 -10.90
C LEU A 15 -17.51 -17.64 -10.29
N GLN A 16 -16.27 -18.09 -10.30
CA GLN A 16 -15.84 -19.34 -9.66
C GLN A 16 -15.03 -19.00 -8.41
N PRO A 17 -15.67 -18.58 -7.30
CA PRO A 17 -14.93 -18.18 -6.12
C PRO A 17 -14.32 -19.43 -5.48
N GLU A 18 -12.99 -19.49 -5.42
CA GLU A 18 -12.29 -20.30 -4.43
C GLU A 18 -12.52 -19.62 -3.07
N ILE A 19 -13.61 -20.02 -2.41
CA ILE A 19 -13.93 -19.52 -1.08
C ILE A 19 -13.12 -20.32 -0.09
N GLU A 20 -12.01 -19.73 0.30
CA GLU A 20 -11.32 -20.12 1.51
C GLU A 20 -12.07 -19.48 2.67
N GLU A 21 -12.70 -20.31 3.51
CA GLU A 21 -12.98 -19.89 4.88
C GLU A 21 -11.62 -19.73 5.54
N ASP A 22 -11.20 -18.49 5.80
CA ASP A 22 -9.96 -18.15 6.52
C ASP A 22 -10.03 -18.61 8.00
N LEU A 23 -10.16 -19.91 8.22
CA LEU A 23 -9.92 -20.61 9.47
C LEU A 23 -8.41 -20.80 9.57
N GLU A 24 -7.65 -19.86 10.17
CA GLU A 24 -6.51 -20.18 11.04
C GLU A 24 -5.86 -18.92 11.65
N ARG A 25 -5.90 -18.89 12.99
CA ARG A 25 -4.87 -18.41 13.93
C ARG A 25 -3.94 -17.29 13.45
N GLY A 26 -4.13 -16.12 14.06
CA GLY A 26 -3.02 -15.25 14.42
C GLY A 26 -2.04 -15.97 15.34
N ARG A 27 -1.06 -16.70 14.78
CA ARG A 27 0.19 -17.04 15.47
C ARG A 27 1.12 -15.83 15.43
N LEU A 28 0.72 -14.75 16.10
CA LEU A 28 1.71 -13.86 16.69
C LEU A 28 1.89 -14.36 18.13
N ARG A 29 3.03 -14.97 18.41
CA ARG A 29 3.40 -15.46 19.74
C ARG A 29 3.16 -14.36 20.79
N ARG A 30 2.15 -14.52 21.64
CA ARG A 30 2.14 -14.06 23.03
C ARG A 30 1.31 -15.05 23.86
N ASP A 31 2.02 -15.73 24.74
CA ASP A 31 1.61 -16.48 25.94
C ASP A 31 0.43 -17.47 25.85
N ALA A 32 0.75 -18.75 26.07
CA ALA A 32 -0.11 -19.92 25.97
C ALA A 32 -1.18 -20.07 27.09
N ALA A 33 -1.54 -18.99 27.80
CA ALA A 33 -2.42 -19.06 28.98
C ALA A 33 -3.67 -18.17 28.90
N ALA A 34 -3.89 -17.44 27.79
CA ALA A 34 -5.13 -16.69 27.61
C ALA A 34 -6.22 -17.59 27.01
N GLU A 35 -7.40 -17.60 27.65
CA GLU A 35 -8.62 -18.20 27.12
C GLU A 35 -8.86 -17.67 25.69
N PRO A 36 -9.15 -18.55 24.70
CA PRO A 36 -9.34 -18.11 23.32
C PRO A 36 -10.50 -17.10 23.28
N PRO A 37 -10.32 -15.94 22.62
CA PRO A 37 -11.43 -15.00 22.45
C PRO A 37 -12.59 -15.70 21.74
N PRO A 38 -13.85 -15.28 21.98
CA PRO A 38 -15.01 -15.88 21.32
C PRO A 38 -14.77 -15.88 19.81
N SER A 39 -14.86 -17.06 19.19
CA SER A 39 -14.61 -17.29 17.77
C SER A 39 -15.52 -16.41 16.92
N HIS A 40 -14.98 -15.36 16.31
CA HIS A 40 -15.66 -14.61 15.25
C HIS A 40 -15.29 -15.27 13.91
N PRO A 41 -16.22 -15.91 13.19
CA PRO A 41 -15.96 -16.41 11.84
C PRO A 41 -15.67 -15.20 10.92
N VAL A 42 -14.44 -15.04 10.43
CA VAL A 42 -13.88 -15.72 9.25
C VAL A 42 -14.57 -15.21 7.99
N GLY A 43 -14.05 -14.10 7.47
CA GLY A 43 -14.54 -13.51 6.23
C GLY A 43 -14.03 -14.27 5.02
N LEU A 44 -14.59 -13.89 3.88
CA LEU A 44 -14.53 -14.69 2.67
C LEU A 44 -13.47 -14.14 1.74
N ARG A 45 -12.62 -15.01 1.21
CA ARG A 45 -11.71 -14.67 0.12
C ARG A 45 -12.31 -15.12 -1.21
N CYS A 46 -12.17 -14.30 -2.25
CA CYS A 46 -12.65 -14.62 -3.60
C CYS A 46 -11.66 -14.11 -4.64
N ALA A 47 -11.13 -15.00 -5.49
CA ALA A 47 -10.39 -14.59 -6.68
C ALA A 47 -11.33 -14.00 -7.74
N VAL A 48 -10.94 -12.89 -8.39
CA VAL A 48 -11.71 -12.23 -9.44
C VAL A 48 -10.82 -11.83 -10.61
N SER A 49 -11.32 -11.95 -11.83
CA SER A 49 -10.68 -11.37 -13.02
C SER A 49 -10.99 -9.88 -13.16
N ALA A 50 -10.18 -9.16 -13.93
CA ALA A 50 -10.38 -7.74 -14.18
C ALA A 50 -11.71 -7.48 -14.91
N GLU A 51 -12.11 -8.36 -15.83
CA GLU A 51 -13.35 -8.28 -16.59
C GLU A 51 -14.58 -8.40 -15.70
N GLN A 52 -14.48 -9.28 -14.69
CA GLN A 52 -15.58 -9.58 -13.78
C GLN A 52 -15.72 -8.58 -12.63
N LEU A 53 -14.63 -7.88 -12.27
CA LEU A 53 -14.57 -6.98 -11.11
C LEU A 53 -15.77 -6.02 -11.02
N PRO A 54 -16.18 -5.27 -12.07
CA PRO A 54 -17.32 -4.36 -11.96
C PRO A 54 -18.65 -5.05 -11.65
N ALA A 55 -18.85 -6.26 -12.16
CA ALA A 55 -20.05 -7.04 -11.86
C ALA A 55 -20.02 -7.54 -10.42
N VAL A 56 -18.87 -8.06 -9.97
CA VAL A 56 -18.68 -8.56 -8.59
C VAL A 56 -18.94 -7.44 -7.57
N LEU A 57 -18.34 -6.27 -7.78
CA LEU A 57 -18.49 -5.11 -6.88
C LEU A 57 -19.96 -4.68 -6.78
N ARG A 58 -20.69 -4.66 -7.90
CA ARG A 58 -22.12 -4.31 -7.91
C ARG A 58 -22.96 -5.35 -7.17
N THR A 59 -22.77 -6.64 -7.45
CA THR A 59 -23.47 -7.72 -6.72
C THR A 59 -23.15 -7.67 -5.22
N ALA A 60 -21.89 -7.44 -4.86
CA ALA A 60 -21.47 -7.34 -3.47
C ALA A 60 -22.18 -6.20 -2.73
N ARG A 61 -22.30 -5.03 -3.36
CA ARG A 61 -23.01 -3.87 -2.79
C ARG A 61 -24.53 -4.07 -2.78
N ASP A 62 -25.11 -4.41 -3.93
CA ASP A 62 -26.55 -4.31 -4.18
C ASP A 62 -27.32 -5.55 -3.70
N GLU A 63 -26.73 -6.76 -3.75
CA GLU A 63 -27.38 -8.00 -3.33
C GLU A 63 -26.88 -8.53 -1.98
N LEU A 64 -25.59 -8.38 -1.69
CA LEU A 64 -24.95 -8.98 -0.51
C LEU A 64 -24.81 -8.02 0.67
N GLY A 65 -25.02 -6.72 0.43
CA GLY A 65 -25.00 -5.69 1.46
C GLY A 65 -23.59 -5.25 1.91
N PHE A 66 -22.55 -5.57 1.16
CA PHE A 66 -21.20 -5.03 1.38
C PHE A 66 -21.15 -3.57 0.91
N SER A 67 -21.66 -2.67 1.72
CA SER A 67 -21.84 -1.26 1.36
C SER A 67 -20.58 -0.41 1.48
N LEU A 68 -19.51 -0.93 2.10
CA LEU A 68 -18.26 -0.19 2.33
C LEU A 68 -17.09 -0.92 1.66
N LEU A 69 -16.31 -0.21 0.84
CA LEU A 69 -14.96 -0.64 0.48
C LEU A 69 -14.00 0.00 1.49
N SER A 70 -13.51 -0.81 2.43
CA SER A 70 -12.69 -0.33 3.56
C SER A 70 -11.27 -0.03 3.12
N SER A 71 -10.68 -0.89 2.29
CA SER A 71 -9.35 -0.66 1.74
C SER A 71 -9.16 -1.38 0.41
N LEU A 72 -8.37 -0.76 -0.45
CA LEU A 72 -7.85 -1.28 -1.70
C LEU A 72 -6.34 -1.14 -1.62
N THR A 73 -5.66 -2.27 -1.62
CA THR A 73 -4.20 -2.33 -1.60
C THR A 73 -3.69 -3.20 -2.72
N ALA A 74 -2.40 -3.12 -3.02
CA ALA A 74 -1.77 -4.01 -3.96
C ALA A 74 -0.41 -4.47 -3.45
N THR A 75 -0.08 -5.73 -3.74
CA THR A 75 1.20 -6.36 -3.42
C THR A 75 1.87 -6.79 -4.71
N ASP A 76 3.18 -6.64 -4.76
CA ASP A 76 3.99 -7.13 -5.85
C ASP A 76 4.42 -8.59 -5.61
N GLU A 77 3.99 -9.51 -6.47
CA GLU A 77 4.36 -10.93 -6.42
C GLU A 77 5.50 -11.28 -7.40
N GLY A 78 6.11 -10.28 -8.04
CA GLY A 78 7.15 -10.42 -9.06
C GLY A 78 6.55 -10.43 -10.47
N ASP A 79 5.98 -11.56 -10.88
CA ASP A 79 5.39 -11.73 -12.23
C ASP A 79 4.07 -10.96 -12.41
N HIS A 80 3.37 -10.67 -11.32
CA HIS A 80 2.08 -9.96 -11.32
C HIS A 80 1.93 -9.06 -10.10
N LEU A 81 0.96 -8.15 -10.19
CA LEU A 81 0.46 -7.38 -9.06
C LEU A 81 -0.81 -8.04 -8.54
N ARG A 82 -0.90 -8.24 -7.23
CA ARG A 82 -2.09 -8.75 -6.54
C ARG A 82 -2.82 -7.59 -5.89
N LEU A 83 -4.00 -7.27 -6.39
CA LEU A 83 -4.88 -6.27 -5.80
C LEU A 83 -5.83 -6.94 -4.81
N LEU A 84 -6.04 -6.29 -3.67
CA LEU A 84 -6.88 -6.75 -2.57
C LEU A 84 -7.96 -5.71 -2.30
N TYR A 85 -9.22 -6.08 -2.49
CA TYR A 85 -10.37 -5.23 -2.18
C TYR A 85 -11.05 -5.76 -0.92
N HIS A 86 -10.94 -5.02 0.18
CA HIS A 86 -11.60 -5.34 1.44
C HIS A 86 -12.98 -4.67 1.47
N LEU A 87 -14.01 -5.47 1.25
CA LEU A 87 -15.39 -5.06 1.33
C LEU A 87 -15.96 -5.40 2.70
N VAL A 88 -16.68 -4.47 3.28
CA VAL A 88 -17.27 -4.56 4.61
C VAL A 88 -18.78 -4.38 4.52
N ARG A 89 -19.50 -5.22 5.26
CA ARG A 89 -20.92 -5.08 5.52
C ARG A 89 -21.11 -4.54 6.95
N PRO A 90 -21.50 -3.27 7.12
CA PRO A 90 -21.80 -2.73 8.43
C PRO A 90 -23.09 -3.33 9.01
N GLY A 91 -23.16 -3.47 10.33
CA GLY A 91 -24.45 -3.59 11.04
C GLY A 91 -24.94 -5.00 11.37
N ASP A 92 -24.12 -6.04 11.21
CA ASP A 92 -24.51 -7.40 11.63
C ASP A 92 -23.33 -8.15 12.29
N PRO A 93 -23.31 -8.29 13.63
CA PRO A 93 -22.23 -8.98 14.34
C PRO A 93 -22.26 -10.51 14.17
N GLU A 94 -23.34 -11.10 13.64
CA GLU A 94 -23.49 -12.56 13.51
C GLU A 94 -23.07 -13.10 12.14
N LEU A 95 -22.77 -12.23 11.17
CA LEU A 95 -22.38 -12.61 9.81
C LEU A 95 -20.93 -12.21 9.52
N PRO A 96 -20.23 -12.89 8.59
CA PRO A 96 -18.90 -12.49 8.18
C PRO A 96 -18.95 -11.05 7.67
N GLY A 97 -18.40 -10.13 8.47
CA GLY A 97 -18.45 -8.69 8.21
C GLY A 97 -17.55 -8.25 7.05
N PHE A 98 -16.73 -9.15 6.50
CA PHE A 98 -15.73 -8.85 5.48
C PHE A 98 -15.70 -9.85 4.32
N LEU A 99 -15.51 -9.32 3.12
CA LEU A 99 -15.27 -10.03 1.85
C LEU A 99 -14.02 -9.45 1.21
N LEU A 100 -13.01 -10.29 1.02
CA LEU A 100 -11.76 -9.97 0.37
C LEU A 100 -11.79 -10.44 -1.09
N LEU A 101 -11.82 -9.49 -2.03
CA LEU A 101 -11.63 -9.82 -3.44
C LEU A 101 -10.14 -9.74 -3.80
N VAL A 102 -9.63 -10.78 -4.45
CA VAL A 102 -8.25 -10.89 -4.88
C VAL A 102 -8.21 -10.85 -6.40
N LEU A 103 -7.59 -9.83 -6.95
CA LEU A 103 -7.43 -9.67 -8.39
C LEU A 103 -5.95 -9.82 -8.76
N ARG A 104 -5.68 -10.65 -9.75
CA ARG A 104 -4.36 -10.79 -10.36
C ARG A 104 -4.26 -9.91 -11.59
N ALA A 105 -3.37 -8.91 -11.54
CA ALA A 105 -3.11 -7.97 -12.64
C ALA A 105 -1.73 -8.26 -13.24
N VAL A 106 -1.66 -8.70 -14.49
CA VAL A 106 -0.40 -9.09 -15.14
C VAL A 106 0.29 -7.86 -15.71
N ARG A 107 1.60 -7.74 -15.47
CA ARG A 107 2.40 -6.55 -15.85
C ARG A 107 2.43 -6.28 -17.36
N GLY A 108 2.34 -7.32 -18.17
CA GLY A 108 2.47 -7.26 -19.63
C GLY A 108 1.18 -6.93 -20.39
N ASP A 109 0.06 -6.72 -19.71
CA ASP A 109 -1.24 -6.55 -20.39
C ASP A 109 -1.38 -5.20 -21.11
N HIS A 110 -0.52 -4.21 -20.79
CA HIS A 110 -0.57 -2.89 -21.39
C HIS A 110 0.81 -2.19 -21.32
N PRO A 111 1.20 -1.39 -22.33
CA PRO A 111 2.53 -0.77 -22.43
C PRO A 111 2.92 0.09 -21.22
N ASP A 112 1.94 0.73 -20.58
CA ASP A 112 2.14 1.58 -19.39
C ASP A 112 1.95 0.83 -18.05
N GLY A 113 1.87 -0.51 -18.06
CA GLY A 113 1.57 -1.35 -16.90
C GLY A 113 0.09 -1.75 -16.79
N PRO A 114 -0.28 -2.60 -15.79
CA PRO A 114 -1.59 -3.25 -15.74
C PRO A 114 -2.77 -2.28 -15.75
N LEU A 115 -3.82 -2.59 -16.51
CA LEU A 115 -5.05 -1.81 -16.59
C LEU A 115 -6.25 -2.60 -16.03
N VAL A 116 -6.84 -2.09 -14.95
CA VAL A 116 -7.96 -2.72 -14.23
C VAL A 116 -9.18 -1.78 -14.24
N PRO A 117 -10.44 -2.25 -14.22
CA PRO A 117 -11.58 -1.36 -14.07
C PRO A 117 -11.60 -0.64 -12.71
N SER A 118 -12.00 0.64 -12.72
CA SER A 118 -12.19 1.42 -11.50
C SER A 118 -13.41 0.94 -10.70
N ALA A 119 -13.24 0.83 -9.39
CA ALA A 119 -14.28 0.60 -8.40
C ALA A 119 -15.03 1.90 -8.02
N VAL A 120 -14.53 3.09 -8.36
CA VAL A 120 -15.10 4.39 -7.96
C VAL A 120 -16.58 4.54 -8.33
N ALA A 121 -17.00 4.01 -9.49
CA ALA A 121 -18.39 4.04 -9.91
C ALA A 121 -19.34 3.25 -8.99
N VAL A 122 -18.82 2.26 -8.26
CA VAL A 122 -19.57 1.43 -7.31
C VAL A 122 -19.36 1.93 -5.87
N TYR A 123 -18.12 2.21 -5.52
CA TYR A 123 -17.67 2.66 -4.20
C TYR A 123 -16.89 3.97 -4.34
N PRO A 124 -17.53 5.14 -4.23
CA PRO A 124 -16.86 6.44 -4.38
C PRO A 124 -15.67 6.66 -3.44
N GLY A 125 -15.69 6.02 -2.26
CA GLY A 125 -14.59 6.05 -1.28
C GLY A 125 -13.28 5.42 -1.77
N SER A 126 -13.30 4.64 -2.85
CA SER A 126 -12.10 4.03 -3.44
C SER A 126 -11.22 5.01 -4.23
N ASN A 127 -11.68 6.24 -4.49
CA ASN A 127 -10.95 7.20 -5.33
C ASN A 127 -9.50 7.44 -4.85
N LEU A 128 -9.32 7.75 -3.57
CA LEU A 128 -7.99 7.99 -3.02
C LEU A 128 -7.13 6.72 -3.06
N GLN A 129 -7.74 5.56 -2.79
CA GLN A 129 -7.04 4.28 -2.70
C GLN A 129 -6.59 3.80 -4.09
N GLU A 130 -7.41 3.99 -5.13
CA GLU A 130 -7.00 3.74 -6.52
C GLU A 130 -5.85 4.67 -6.95
N ARG A 131 -5.86 5.93 -6.51
CA ARG A 131 -4.77 6.88 -6.78
C ARG A 131 -3.48 6.50 -6.04
N GLU A 132 -3.58 6.02 -4.81
CA GLU A 132 -2.44 5.50 -4.04
C GLU A 132 -1.82 4.27 -4.72
N VAL A 133 -2.64 3.30 -5.11
CA VAL A 133 -2.17 2.11 -5.82
C VAL A 133 -1.56 2.49 -7.18
N PHE A 134 -2.15 3.46 -7.90
CA PHE A 134 -1.55 3.99 -9.12
C PHE A 134 -0.19 4.64 -8.87
N ASP A 135 -0.06 5.44 -7.82
CA ASP A 135 1.18 6.16 -7.53
C ASP A 135 2.32 5.23 -7.10
N LEU A 136 2.03 4.33 -6.16
CA LEU A 136 3.03 3.48 -5.52
C LEU A 136 3.31 2.18 -6.27
N MET A 137 2.30 1.62 -6.95
CA MET A 137 2.36 0.31 -7.61
C MET A 137 2.16 0.41 -9.13
N GLY A 138 1.75 1.55 -9.66
CA GLY A 138 1.59 1.79 -11.10
C GLY A 138 0.50 0.98 -11.77
N VAL A 139 -0.54 0.59 -11.03
CA VAL A 139 -1.75 0.00 -11.63
C VAL A 139 -2.64 1.12 -12.13
N ARG A 140 -3.13 1.01 -13.36
CA ARG A 140 -4.02 1.99 -13.97
C ARG A 140 -5.47 1.55 -13.84
N PHE A 141 -6.35 2.52 -13.60
CA PHE A 141 -7.78 2.27 -13.40
C PHE A 141 -8.62 2.85 -14.54
N ARG A 142 -9.26 1.99 -15.34
CA ARG A 142 -10.14 2.37 -16.44
C ARG A 142 -11.46 2.91 -15.88
N GLY A 143 -11.81 4.14 -16.27
CA GLY A 143 -13.04 4.80 -15.82
C GLY A 143 -12.91 5.58 -14.51
N HIS A 144 -11.70 5.70 -13.96
CA HIS A 144 -11.44 6.56 -12.80
C HIS A 144 -11.57 8.05 -13.19
N PRO A 145 -12.26 8.90 -12.43
CA PRO A 145 -12.56 10.28 -12.83
C PRO A 145 -11.32 11.19 -12.92
N GLN A 146 -10.33 10.99 -12.04
CA GLN A 146 -9.10 11.78 -12.02
C GLN A 146 -7.95 10.93 -11.48
N LEU A 147 -7.35 10.09 -12.32
CA LEU A 147 -6.24 9.24 -11.91
C LEU A 147 -4.93 10.03 -11.97
N THR A 148 -4.47 10.51 -10.81
CA THR A 148 -3.22 11.25 -10.66
C THR A 148 -2.48 10.78 -9.41
N ARG A 149 -1.15 10.96 -9.41
CA ARG A 149 -0.29 10.73 -8.23
C ARG A 149 -0.79 11.56 -7.03
N VAL A 150 -0.53 11.06 -5.82
CA VAL A 150 -1.05 11.67 -4.58
C VAL A 150 -0.06 11.61 -3.41
N LEU A 151 0.85 10.64 -3.39
CA LEU A 151 1.85 10.45 -2.34
C LEU A 151 3.26 10.87 -2.79
N THR A 152 3.63 10.59 -4.04
CA THR A 152 4.94 10.97 -4.58
C THR A 152 4.94 12.41 -5.08
N TRP A 153 6.13 13.02 -5.11
CA TRP A 153 6.29 14.40 -5.55
C TRP A 153 6.12 14.54 -7.08
N PRO A 154 5.79 15.75 -7.57
CA PRO A 154 5.73 16.01 -9.00
C PRO A 154 7.06 15.70 -9.69
N GLY A 155 7.04 14.82 -10.69
CA GLY A 155 8.24 14.40 -11.43
C GLY A 155 8.91 13.13 -10.91
N PHE A 156 8.39 12.50 -9.85
CA PHE A 156 8.84 11.19 -9.41
C PHE A 156 8.80 10.17 -10.55
N ARG A 157 9.92 9.48 -10.79
CA ARG A 157 10.03 8.45 -11.82
C ARG A 157 9.90 7.07 -11.19
N GLY A 158 8.97 6.27 -11.70
CA GLY A 158 8.73 4.91 -11.23
C GLY A 158 7.65 4.79 -10.15
N HIS A 159 7.69 3.67 -9.44
CA HIS A 159 6.67 3.20 -8.50
C HIS A 159 7.36 2.49 -7.32
N PRO A 160 7.55 3.19 -6.18
CA PRO A 160 8.53 2.81 -5.16
C PRO A 160 8.22 1.50 -4.42
N LEU A 161 6.96 1.06 -4.40
CA LEU A 161 6.59 -0.20 -3.73
C LEU A 161 6.69 -1.42 -4.64
N ARG A 162 7.16 -1.26 -5.88
CA ARG A 162 7.46 -2.41 -6.73
C ARG A 162 8.82 -3.03 -6.37
N LYS A 163 8.91 -4.34 -6.45
CA LYS A 163 10.14 -5.13 -6.21
C LYS A 163 11.20 -4.90 -7.30
N ASP A 164 10.77 -4.56 -8.51
CA ASP A 164 11.66 -4.17 -9.62
C ASP A 164 12.06 -2.69 -9.56
N TYR A 165 11.59 -1.94 -8.56
CA TYR A 165 12.04 -0.56 -8.37
C TYR A 165 13.44 -0.56 -7.78
N GLU A 166 14.41 -0.21 -8.62
CA GLU A 166 15.73 0.17 -8.16
C GLU A 166 15.61 1.52 -7.47
N GLN A 167 15.87 1.53 -6.15
CA GLN A 167 15.93 2.78 -5.41
C GLN A 167 17.00 3.64 -6.07
N ILE A 168 16.56 4.77 -6.60
CA ILE A 168 17.48 5.78 -7.12
C ILE A 168 18.25 6.29 -5.90
N ASP A 169 19.50 5.84 -5.73
CA ASP A 169 20.45 6.37 -4.75
C ASP A 169 20.87 7.82 -5.11
N GLU A 170 20.58 8.26 -6.33
CA GLU A 170 20.71 9.65 -6.76
C GLU A 170 19.58 10.50 -6.16
N GLU A 171 19.88 11.05 -4.99
CA GLU A 171 19.39 12.31 -4.44
C GLU A 171 17.86 12.51 -4.38
N ILE A 172 17.35 12.56 -3.15
CA ILE A 172 16.27 13.51 -2.84
C ILE A 172 16.71 14.85 -3.47
N PRO A 173 15.93 15.45 -4.40
CA PRO A 173 16.31 16.74 -4.97
C PRO A 173 16.68 17.65 -3.80
N TRP A 174 17.89 18.20 -3.77
CA TRP A 174 18.40 19.07 -2.71
C TRP A 174 17.38 20.13 -2.24
N ARG A 175 16.46 20.52 -3.14
CA ARG A 175 15.30 21.39 -2.92
C ARG A 175 14.29 20.89 -1.87
N LEU A 176 14.22 19.58 -1.59
CA LEU A 176 13.37 18.92 -0.59
C LEU A 176 14.11 18.64 0.72
N ALA A 177 15.44 18.51 0.68
CA ALA A 177 16.25 18.14 1.83
C ALA A 177 16.49 19.30 2.83
N GLY A 178 16.11 20.54 2.47
CA GLY A 178 16.30 21.71 3.34
C GLY A 178 17.76 21.89 3.78
N LEU A 179 18.70 21.39 2.96
CA LEU A 179 20.10 21.33 3.33
C LEU A 179 20.63 22.74 3.50
N ARG A 180 21.22 22.94 4.67
CA ARG A 180 21.93 24.15 5.01
C ARG A 180 23.39 23.96 4.66
N GLY A 181 24.01 24.97 4.09
CA GLY A 181 25.46 25.04 3.97
C GLY A 181 26.15 24.95 5.34
N PRO A 182 27.48 24.85 5.38
CA PRO A 182 28.26 24.82 6.62
C PRO A 182 27.99 26.02 7.56
N ASP A 183 27.50 27.11 7.01
CA ASP A 183 27.13 28.37 7.66
C ASP A 183 25.65 28.42 8.10
N GLY A 184 24.86 27.39 7.82
CA GLY A 184 23.44 27.34 8.14
C GLY A 184 22.52 27.97 7.08
N ALA A 185 23.04 28.48 5.95
CA ALA A 185 22.23 29.13 4.92
C ALA A 185 21.63 28.12 3.93
N LEU A 186 20.45 28.41 3.38
CA LEU A 186 19.89 27.59 2.29
C LEU A 186 20.75 27.77 1.04
N LEU A 187 21.26 26.68 0.49
CA LEU A 187 22.08 26.71 -0.71
C LEU A 187 21.24 27.09 -1.94
N GLY A 188 21.81 27.92 -2.82
CA GLY A 188 21.22 28.25 -4.13
C GLY A 188 21.34 27.10 -5.14
N GLU A 189 20.68 27.24 -6.29
CA GLU A 189 20.62 26.20 -7.35
C GLU A 189 21.99 25.79 -7.90
N GLU A 190 22.88 26.76 -8.12
CA GLU A 190 24.22 26.50 -8.66
C GLU A 190 25.16 25.91 -7.60
N GLU A 191 25.03 26.34 -6.35
CA GLU A 191 25.84 25.89 -5.22
C GLU A 191 25.51 24.45 -4.83
N ALA A 192 24.22 24.10 -4.80
CA ALA A 192 23.77 22.73 -4.56
C ALA A 192 24.28 21.78 -5.66
N ARG A 193 24.26 22.21 -6.92
CA ARG A 193 24.74 21.42 -8.06
C ARG A 193 26.26 21.23 -8.06
N ALA A 194 27.01 22.20 -7.53
CA ALA A 194 28.45 22.09 -7.35
C ALA A 194 28.80 21.15 -6.18
N ALA A 195 28.04 21.18 -5.09
CA ALA A 195 28.23 20.30 -3.93
C ALA A 195 27.97 18.81 -4.24
N ASP A 196 26.94 18.52 -5.04
CA ASP A 196 26.63 17.18 -5.55
C ASP A 196 27.77 16.60 -6.42
N GLN A 197 28.40 17.45 -7.24
CA GLN A 197 29.56 17.04 -8.05
C GLN A 197 30.82 16.73 -7.24
N ASP A 198 30.91 17.21 -6.00
CA ASP A 198 32.04 16.99 -5.08
C ASP A 198 31.76 15.84 -4.07
N ALA A 199 30.68 15.06 -4.28
CA ALA A 199 30.28 13.92 -3.45
C ALA A 199 31.37 12.84 -3.27
N ALA A 200 32.43 12.85 -4.08
CA ALA A 200 33.58 11.96 -3.94
C ALA A 200 34.52 12.30 -2.76
N ALA A 201 34.33 13.44 -2.08
CA ALA A 201 35.21 13.94 -1.01
C ALA A 201 34.69 13.71 0.42
N TRP A 202 33.54 13.06 0.60
CA TRP A 202 32.91 12.93 1.92
C TRP A 202 33.43 11.69 2.66
N GLU A 203 34.36 11.87 3.58
CA GLU A 203 34.66 10.86 4.59
C GLU A 203 33.40 10.59 5.44
N VAL A 204 33.02 9.32 5.51
CA VAL A 204 31.97 8.82 6.40
C VAL A 204 32.38 9.15 7.83
N ILE A 205 31.71 10.11 8.46
CA ILE A 205 31.74 10.25 9.91
C ILE A 205 30.94 9.08 10.48
N ALA A 206 31.57 7.90 10.49
CA ALA A 206 31.19 6.83 11.38
C ALA A 206 31.48 7.36 12.79
N GLY A 207 30.43 7.89 13.43
CA GLY A 207 30.48 8.24 14.84
C GLY A 207 30.78 7.00 15.65
N ASP A 208 32.06 6.85 15.98
CA ASP A 208 32.61 5.88 16.90
C ASP A 208 31.94 6.09 18.26
N ALA A 209 30.93 5.28 18.58
CA ALA A 209 30.26 5.28 19.86
C ALA A 209 31.17 4.64 20.92
N THR A 210 32.25 5.33 21.29
CA THR A 210 33.03 5.01 22.48
C THR A 210 32.49 5.85 23.65
N LEU A 211 31.65 5.23 24.47
CA LEU A 211 31.25 5.73 25.77
C LEU A 211 32.49 5.70 26.69
N ALA A 212 33.18 6.83 26.87
CA ALA A 212 34.24 6.97 27.85
C ALA A 212 34.14 8.30 28.61
N ALA A 213 34.18 8.18 29.93
CA ALA A 213 33.95 9.20 30.94
C ALA A 213 34.82 10.46 30.77
N GLN A 214 34.25 11.63 31.07
CA GLN A 214 35.03 12.85 31.26
C GLN A 214 35.39 13.05 32.73
N PRO A 215 36.67 13.34 33.05
CA PRO A 215 37.01 14.06 34.27
C PRO A 215 37.65 15.43 33.98
N GLY A 216 37.23 16.43 34.76
CA GLY A 216 37.97 17.65 35.13
C GLY A 216 37.79 18.88 34.23
N PRO A 217 38.31 20.08 34.62
CA PRO A 217 39.03 20.43 35.86
C PRO A 217 38.50 21.72 36.56
N ALA A 218 39.19 22.09 37.65
CA ALA A 218 38.90 23.14 38.64
C ALA A 218 39.49 24.54 38.32
N GLU A 219 38.94 25.57 38.99
CA GLU A 219 39.47 26.92 39.38
C GLU A 219 40.12 27.79 38.26
N ASP A 220 40.08 29.13 38.22
CA ASP A 220 40.08 30.17 39.26
C ASP A 220 39.66 31.54 38.64
N GLN A 221 39.51 32.53 39.52
CA GLN A 221 39.00 33.92 39.42
C GLN A 221 39.66 34.85 38.36
N PRO A 222 39.27 36.15 38.24
CA PRO A 222 39.45 37.19 39.28
C PRO A 222 38.17 37.73 39.94
#